data_AF-X1CU18-F1
#
_entry.id   AF-X1CU18-F1
#
_cell.length_a   1.000
_cell.length_b   1.000
_cell.length_c   1.000
_cell.angle_alpha   90.00
_cell.angle_beta   90.00
_cell.angle_gamma   90.00
#
_symmetry.space_group_name_H-M   'P 1'
#
loop_
_entity.id
_entity.type
_entity.pdbx_description
1 polymer ?
#
loop_
_entity_poly.entity_id
_entity_poly.type
_entity_poly.pdbx_seq_one_letter_code
_entity_poly.pdbx_strand_id
1 'polypeptide(L)'
;GNRQPHGMWHSVWEGGYWSRPIAIAIGEVSADWDPNFAHAVLSQGNVLLVTWMNDWGNMKPPSGATWYSYTVLDSPELPVVPLPMQKPLPIDAPSPTQLIDVSTPTPEYDLLSMDSISPPTDKNPIDLLAPGIITAFLLLLLIVGLFVFSRPR
;
A
#
# COMPACT_ATOMS: atom_id res chain seq x y z
N GLY A 1 -8.71 22.15 -8.79
CA GLY A 1 -8.32 22.53 -7.42
C GLY A 1 -6.94 22.00 -7.15
N ASN A 2 -6.05 22.80 -6.56
CA ASN A 2 -4.72 22.35 -6.14
C ASN A 2 -4.88 21.29 -5.04
N ARG A 3 -4.83 20.01 -5.39
CA ARG A 3 -4.69 18.93 -4.41
C ARG A 3 -3.23 18.94 -3.97
N GLN A 4 -2.99 19.28 -2.70
CA GLN A 4 -1.67 19.08 -2.12
C GLN A 4 -1.41 17.57 -2.02
N PRO A 5 -0.23 17.09 -2.41
CA PRO A 5 0.10 15.67 -2.27
C PRO A 5 0.10 15.30 -0.79
N HIS A 6 -0.60 14.22 -0.45
CA HIS A 6 -0.68 13.66 0.90
C HIS A 6 0.12 12.37 0.99
N GLY A 7 0.61 12.01 2.18
CA GLY A 7 1.36 10.78 2.38
C GLY A 7 2.45 10.88 3.43
N MET A 8 3.54 10.15 3.18
CA MET A 8 4.70 10.06 4.06
C MET A 8 5.96 10.40 3.29
N TRP A 9 6.86 11.12 3.95
CA TRP A 9 8.13 11.56 3.37
C TRP A 9 9.27 11.31 4.35
N HIS A 10 10.48 11.14 3.82
CA HIS A 10 11.71 11.20 4.61
C HIS A 10 12.61 12.33 4.11
N SER A 11 13.58 12.72 4.92
CA SER A 11 14.63 13.65 4.56
C SER A 11 15.95 13.15 5.17
N VAL A 12 17.06 13.46 4.51
CA VAL A 12 18.40 13.09 4.94
C VAL A 12 19.04 14.31 5.58
N TRP A 13 19.73 14.12 6.70
CA TRP A 13 20.51 15.21 7.31
C TRP A 13 21.87 15.32 6.59
N GLU A 14 22.08 16.42 5.88
CA GLU A 14 23.26 16.70 5.07
C GLU A 14 24.08 17.82 5.73
N GLY A 15 24.94 17.46 6.69
CA GLY A 15 25.97 18.38 7.17
C GLY A 15 25.48 19.73 7.72
N GLY A 16 24.28 19.80 8.30
CA GLY A 16 23.74 21.03 8.90
C GLY A 16 22.35 21.43 8.40
N TYR A 17 21.83 20.78 7.36
CA TYR A 17 20.47 21.00 6.87
C TYR A 17 19.78 19.68 6.51
N TRP A 18 18.44 19.71 6.45
CA TRP A 18 17.66 18.58 5.91
C TRP A 18 17.56 18.69 4.39
N SER A 19 17.75 17.56 3.71
CA SER A 19 17.52 17.44 2.27
C SER A 19 16.07 17.79 1.92
N ARG A 20 15.79 17.92 0.62
CA ARG A 20 14.40 18.01 0.17
C ARG A 20 13.66 16.72 0.57
N PRO A 21 12.38 16.80 0.99
CA PRO A 21 11.60 15.61 1.31
C PRO A 21 11.46 14.69 0.09
N ILE A 22 11.67 13.40 0.34
CA ILE A 22 11.52 12.31 -0.64
C ILE A 22 10.32 11.48 -0.20
N ALA A 23 9.40 11.22 -1.12
CA ALA A 23 8.18 10.48 -0.80
C ALA A 23 8.49 9.00 -0.51
N ILE A 24 7.99 8.51 0.62
CA ILE A 24 7.91 7.07 0.96
C ILE A 24 6.62 6.50 0.38
N ALA A 25 5.52 7.23 0.60
CA ALA A 25 4.19 6.90 0.11
C ALA A 25 3.50 8.22 -0.29
N ILE A 26 2.81 8.22 -1.42
CA ILE A 26 2.11 9.42 -1.93
C ILE A 26 0.76 9.02 -2.50
N GLY A 27 -0.27 9.80 -2.21
CA GLY A 27 -1.60 9.59 -2.76
C GLY A 27 -2.52 10.77 -2.50
N GLU A 28 -3.75 10.63 -2.96
CA GLU A 28 -4.81 11.60 -2.66
C GLU A 28 -5.33 11.38 -1.25
N VAL A 29 -5.57 12.46 -0.50
CA VAL A 29 -6.24 12.37 0.81
C VAL A 29 -7.59 11.68 0.62
N SER A 30 -7.81 10.59 1.33
CA SER A 30 -9.11 9.92 1.40
C SER A 30 -9.31 9.31 2.78
N ALA A 31 -10.54 8.87 3.07
CA ALA A 31 -10.82 8.16 4.32
C ALA A 31 -10.07 6.81 4.44
N ASP A 32 -9.60 6.27 3.31
CA ASP A 32 -8.88 4.99 3.25
C ASP A 32 -7.36 5.18 3.08
N TRP A 33 -6.91 6.42 2.87
CA TRP A 33 -5.53 6.76 2.57
C TRP A 33 -5.08 7.99 3.35
N ASP A 34 -4.64 7.73 4.57
CA ASP A 34 -3.95 8.68 5.42
C ASP A 34 -2.83 7.94 6.20
N PRO A 35 -1.64 7.77 5.58
CA PRO A 35 -0.53 7.06 6.18
C PRO A 35 -0.14 7.63 7.55
N ASN A 36 -0.17 6.80 8.59
CA ASN A 36 0.10 7.16 9.97
C ASN A 36 0.87 6.04 10.70
N PHE A 37 1.25 6.29 11.97
CA PHE A 37 1.99 5.34 12.81
C PHE A 37 3.26 4.78 12.13
N ALA A 38 4.07 5.65 11.54
CA ALA A 38 5.29 5.22 10.88
C ALA A 38 6.34 4.72 11.89
N HIS A 39 6.94 3.56 11.61
CA HIS A 39 8.09 3.01 12.32
C HIS A 39 9.22 2.80 11.33
N ALA A 40 10.45 3.16 11.73
CA ALA A 40 11.63 3.01 10.88
C ALA A 40 12.74 2.27 11.63
N VAL A 41 13.42 1.34 10.96
CA VAL A 41 14.58 0.61 11.48
C VAL A 41 15.68 0.55 10.43
N LEU A 42 16.93 0.59 10.90
CA LEU A 42 18.09 0.32 10.06
C LEU A 42 18.46 -1.16 10.19
N SER A 43 18.30 -1.92 9.12
CA SER A 43 18.71 -3.32 9.02
C SER A 43 20.06 -3.41 8.32
N GLN A 44 20.91 -4.34 8.77
CA GLN A 44 22.22 -4.63 8.15
C GLN A 44 23.13 -3.40 7.95
N GLY A 45 22.91 -2.32 8.70
CA GLY A 45 23.72 -1.10 8.63
C GLY A 45 23.47 -0.19 7.42
N ASN A 46 22.77 -0.68 6.39
CA ASN A 46 22.55 0.08 5.15
C ASN A 46 21.13 -0.06 4.57
N VAL A 47 20.21 -0.79 5.19
CA VAL A 47 18.83 -0.89 4.72
C VAL A 47 17.91 -0.12 5.66
N LEU A 48 17.35 1.00 5.21
CA LEU A 48 16.29 1.70 5.94
C LEU A 48 14.96 1.06 5.58
N LEU A 49 14.37 0.32 6.52
CA LEU A 49 13.02 -0.24 6.41
C LEU A 49 12.05 0.67 7.17
N VAL A 50 10.97 1.07 6.49
CA VAL A 50 9.88 1.85 7.08
C VAL A 50 8.60 1.07 6.96
N THR A 51 7.84 0.98 8.05
CA THR A 51 6.49 0.44 8.09
C THR A 51 5.51 1.51 8.53
N TRP A 52 4.25 1.40 8.11
CA TRP A 52 3.18 2.32 8.51
C TRP A 52 1.82 1.65 8.42
N MET A 53 0.80 2.36 8.90
CA MET A 53 -0.61 1.99 8.81
C MET A 53 -1.35 3.12 8.08
N ASN A 54 -2.58 2.88 7.61
CA ASN A 54 -3.44 3.96 7.14
C ASN A 54 -4.51 4.23 8.20
N ASP A 55 -4.91 5.49 8.37
CA ASP A 55 -5.94 5.87 9.34
C ASP A 55 -7.23 5.06 9.16
N TRP A 56 -7.74 4.53 10.27
CA TRP A 56 -8.91 3.63 10.31
C TRP A 56 -10.20 4.38 10.61
N GLY A 57 -10.28 5.64 10.18
CA GLY A 57 -11.14 6.69 10.71
C GLY A 57 -12.61 6.35 10.97
N ASN A 58 -13.19 5.23 10.52
CA ASN A 58 -14.48 4.69 10.98
C ASN A 58 -14.77 3.18 10.72
N MET A 59 -13.79 2.27 10.54
CA MET A 59 -14.09 0.89 10.11
C MET A 59 -13.54 -0.24 11.01
N LYS A 60 -14.45 -1.11 11.47
CA LYS A 60 -14.17 -2.42 12.06
C LYS A 60 -13.42 -3.34 11.06
N PRO A 61 -12.66 -4.36 11.53
CA PRO A 61 -11.65 -5.08 10.73
C PRO A 61 -12.25 -5.84 9.54
N PRO A 62 -11.46 -6.08 8.45
CA PRO A 62 -10.24 -6.88 8.56
C PRO A 62 -8.93 -6.28 8.00
N SER A 63 -8.89 -5.04 7.50
CA SER A 63 -7.73 -4.49 6.77
C SER A 63 -6.70 -3.72 7.62
N GLY A 64 -6.31 -4.27 8.77
CA GLY A 64 -5.18 -3.78 9.59
C GLY A 64 -3.80 -4.04 8.94
N ALA A 65 -3.71 -3.93 7.62
CA ALA A 65 -2.49 -4.22 6.89
C ALA A 65 -1.40 -3.21 7.27
N THR A 66 -0.29 -3.73 7.76
CA THR A 66 0.94 -2.95 7.90
C THR A 66 1.58 -2.86 6.51
N TRP A 67 1.79 -1.64 6.05
CA TRP A 67 2.50 -1.37 4.81
C TRP A 67 3.99 -1.23 5.09
N TYR A 68 4.82 -1.47 4.09
CA TYR A 68 6.26 -1.28 4.21
C TYR A 68 6.87 -0.76 2.91
N SER A 69 7.99 -0.08 3.07
CA SER A 69 8.87 0.37 1.99
C SER A 69 10.30 0.35 2.53
N TYR A 70 11.27 0.17 1.66
CA TYR A 70 12.67 0.17 2.06
C TYR A 70 13.54 0.87 1.04
N THR A 71 14.69 1.35 1.49
CA THR A 71 15.75 1.85 0.61
C THR A 71 17.11 1.42 1.14
N VAL A 72 18.10 1.35 0.24
CA VAL A 72 19.50 1.12 0.59
C VAL A 72 20.19 2.47 0.70
N LEU A 73 20.85 2.70 1.83
CA LEU A 73 21.62 3.89 2.12
C LEU A 73 23.05 3.73 1.62
N ASP A 74 23.71 4.85 1.34
CA ASP A 74 25.15 4.90 1.10
C ASP A 74 25.91 4.80 2.43
N SER A 75 25.76 3.66 3.10
CA SER A 75 26.48 3.30 4.31
C SER A 75 27.05 1.89 4.18
N PRO A 76 28.17 1.57 4.88
CA PRO A 76 28.73 0.23 4.85
C PRO A 76 27.73 -0.81 5.36
N GLU A 77 27.66 -1.95 4.69
CA GLU A 77 26.90 -3.10 5.18
C GLU A 77 27.59 -3.65 6.44
N LEU A 78 26.80 -3.91 7.49
CA LEU A 78 27.28 -4.53 8.70
C LEU A 78 27.37 -6.05 8.51
N PRO A 79 28.36 -6.72 9.13
CA PRO A 79 28.43 -8.18 9.09
C PRO A 79 27.13 -8.80 9.59
N VAL A 80 26.56 -9.71 8.80
CA VAL A 80 25.38 -10.48 9.21
C VAL A 80 25.78 -11.42 10.34
N VAL A 81 25.32 -11.14 11.55
CA VAL A 81 25.46 -12.06 12.69
C VAL A 81 24.33 -13.08 12.60
N PRO A 82 24.63 -14.38 12.43
CA PRO A 82 23.60 -15.40 12.41
C PRO A 82 22.76 -15.34 13.69
N LEU A 83 21.44 -15.51 13.54
CA LEU A 83 20.59 -15.67 14.71
C LEU A 83 21.07 -16.88 15.52
N PRO A 84 21.02 -16.81 16.86
CA PRO A 84 21.34 -17.97 17.70
C PRO A 84 20.46 -19.13 17.27
N MET A 85 21.09 -20.18 16.72
CA MET A 85 20.37 -21.40 16.43
C MET A 85 19.84 -21.93 17.76
N GLN A 86 18.54 -22.28 17.80
CA GLN A 86 18.03 -23.02 18.94
C GLN A 86 18.91 -24.27 19.12
N LYS A 87 19.50 -24.39 20.32
CA LYS A 87 20.18 -25.62 20.70
C LYS A 87 19.18 -26.75 20.49
N PRO A 88 19.50 -27.79 19.70
CA PRO A 88 18.63 -28.93 19.56
C PRO A 88 18.24 -29.39 20.95
N LEU A 89 16.93 -29.54 21.21
CA LEU A 89 16.50 -30.20 22.44
C LEU A 89 17.18 -31.58 22.47
N PRO A 90 17.63 -32.06 23.64
CA PRO A 90 18.02 -33.45 23.77
C PRO A 90 16.90 -34.30 23.18
N ILE A 91 17.21 -35.02 22.11
CA ILE A 91 16.33 -36.08 21.64
C ILE A 91 16.43 -37.12 22.75
N ASP A 92 15.39 -37.21 23.58
CA ASP A 92 15.25 -38.34 24.49
C ASP A 92 15.38 -39.60 23.64
N ALA A 93 16.29 -40.50 24.06
CA ALA A 93 16.47 -41.77 23.40
C ALA A 93 15.08 -42.42 23.23
N PRO A 94 14.74 -42.93 22.04
CA PRO A 94 13.40 -43.46 21.80
C PRO A 94 13.12 -44.56 22.81
N SER A 95 12.18 -44.32 23.72
CA SER A 95 11.54 -45.40 24.46
C SER A 95 10.91 -46.34 23.43
N PRO A 96 11.10 -47.67 23.52
CA PRO A 96 10.55 -48.61 22.54
C PRO A 96 9.04 -48.41 22.43
N THR A 97 8.64 -47.71 21.37
CA THR A 97 7.25 -47.35 21.11
C THR A 97 6.67 -48.49 20.29
N GLN A 98 5.61 -49.10 20.81
CA GLN A 98 4.82 -50.08 20.05
C GLN A 98 4.37 -49.45 18.74
N LEU A 99 4.55 -50.17 17.63
CA LEU A 99 4.09 -49.78 16.30
C LEU A 99 2.57 -49.70 16.31
N ILE A 100 2.02 -48.51 16.56
CA ILE A 100 0.64 -48.19 16.21
C ILE A 100 0.74 -47.51 14.85
N ASP A 101 0.07 -48.10 13.87
CA ASP A 101 0.00 -47.61 12.50
C ASP A 101 -0.80 -46.29 12.49
N VAL A 102 -0.10 -45.17 12.68
CA VAL A 102 -0.69 -43.84 12.61
C VAL A 102 -0.55 -43.36 11.18
N SER A 103 -1.63 -43.50 10.42
CA SER A 103 -1.82 -42.82 9.15
C SER A 103 -1.59 -41.32 9.38
N THR A 104 -0.47 -40.81 8.87
CA THR A 104 -0.15 -39.38 8.96
C THR A 104 -1.16 -38.64 8.08
N PRO A 105 -2.04 -37.77 8.63
CA PRO A 105 -2.85 -36.93 7.79
C PRO A 105 -1.91 -36.00 7.03
N THR A 106 -1.87 -36.15 5.71
CA THR A 106 -1.22 -35.20 4.82
C THR A 106 -1.80 -33.83 5.12
N PRO A 107 -0.98 -32.80 5.42
CA PRO A 107 -1.49 -31.45 5.57
C PRO A 107 -2.14 -31.03 4.25
N GLU A 108 -3.46 -30.94 4.26
CA GLU A 108 -4.20 -30.29 3.20
C GLU A 108 -3.94 -28.80 3.37
N TYR A 109 -3.06 -28.27 2.51
CA TYR A 109 -2.93 -26.83 2.38
C TYR A 109 -4.24 -26.34 1.81
N ASP A 110 -5.09 -25.78 2.67
CA ASP A 110 -6.16 -24.89 2.24
C ASP A 110 -5.45 -23.66 1.67
N LEU A 111 -5.12 -23.75 0.38
CA LEU A 111 -4.83 -22.59 -0.45
C LEU A 111 -6.11 -21.79 -0.44
N LEU A 112 -6.30 -21.01 0.62
CA LEU A 112 -7.28 -19.93 0.68
C LEU A 112 -7.25 -19.31 -0.69
N SER A 113 -8.32 -19.56 -1.44
CA SER A 113 -8.52 -19.08 -2.78
C SER A 113 -8.07 -17.64 -2.77
N MET A 114 -6.92 -17.40 -3.41
CA MET A 114 -6.48 -16.07 -3.76
C MET A 114 -7.45 -15.67 -4.85
N ASP A 115 -8.68 -15.40 -4.40
CA ASP A 115 -9.84 -15.19 -5.21
C ASP A 115 -9.47 -13.96 -6.00
N SER A 116 -9.25 -14.21 -7.28
CA SER A 116 -8.72 -13.31 -8.28
C SER A 116 -9.07 -11.87 -7.91
N ILE A 117 -8.07 -11.14 -7.40
CA ILE A 117 -8.15 -9.68 -7.40
C ILE A 117 -8.27 -9.37 -8.88
N SER A 118 -9.51 -9.17 -9.34
CA SER A 118 -9.75 -8.76 -10.70
C SER A 118 -8.90 -7.51 -10.88
N PRO A 119 -8.07 -7.44 -11.93
CA PRO A 119 -7.37 -6.21 -12.22
C PRO A 119 -8.41 -5.08 -12.17
N PRO A 120 -8.08 -3.94 -11.54
CA PRO A 120 -9.03 -2.83 -11.46
C PRO A 120 -9.59 -2.63 -12.86
N THR A 121 -10.91 -2.78 -13.01
CA THR A 121 -11.57 -2.59 -14.30
C THR A 121 -11.04 -1.28 -14.84
N ASP A 122 -10.26 -1.35 -15.92
CA ASP A 122 -9.69 -0.19 -16.59
C ASP A 122 -10.87 0.67 -17.02
N LYS A 123 -11.23 1.63 -16.17
CA LYS A 123 -12.25 2.61 -16.49
C LYS A 123 -11.67 3.37 -17.67
N ASN A 124 -12.32 3.24 -18.83
CA ASN A 124 -11.91 3.97 -20.01
C ASN A 124 -11.85 5.45 -19.62
N PRO A 125 -10.73 6.16 -19.86
CA PRO A 125 -10.61 7.58 -19.51
C PRO A 125 -11.69 8.44 -20.18
N ILE A 126 -12.34 7.91 -21.23
CA ILE A 126 -13.47 8.50 -21.94
C ILE A 126 -14.74 8.58 -21.06
N ASP A 127 -14.94 7.67 -20.10
CA ASP A 127 -16.13 7.66 -19.23
C ASP A 127 -16.18 8.89 -18.30
N LEU A 128 -15.02 9.45 -17.96
CA LEU A 128 -14.91 10.71 -17.20
C LEU A 128 -15.23 11.95 -18.05
N LEU A 129 -15.10 11.87 -19.38
CA LEU A 129 -15.30 13.00 -20.29
C LEU A 129 -16.76 13.13 -20.76
N ALA A 130 -17.50 12.02 -20.80
CA ALA A 130 -18.89 11.97 -21.24
C ALA A 130 -19.81 13.00 -20.55
N PRO A 131 -19.85 13.13 -19.20
CA PRO A 131 -20.73 14.11 -18.56
C PRO A 131 -20.35 15.56 -18.90
N GLY A 132 -19.06 15.87 -19.01
CA GLY A 132 -18.59 17.22 -19.35
C GLY A 132 -18.99 17.65 -20.76
N ILE A 133 -18.87 16.74 -21.74
CA ILE A 133 -19.26 17.00 -23.13
C ILE A 133 -20.78 17.23 -23.23
N ILE A 134 -21.59 16.41 -22.54
CA ILE A 134 -23.06 16.55 -22.54
C ILE A 134 -23.47 17.91 -21.98
N THR A 135 -22.89 18.34 -20.84
CA THR A 135 -23.21 19.64 -20.24
C THR A 135 -22.85 20.80 -21.17
N ALA A 136 -21.66 20.77 -21.81
CA ALA A 136 -21.24 21.81 -22.74
C ALA A 136 -22.17 21.90 -23.97
N PHE A 137 -22.61 20.76 -24.50
CA PHE A 137 -23.52 20.71 -25.65
C PHE A 137 -24.90 21.28 -25.33
N LEU A 138 -25.47 20.94 -24.17
CA LEU A 138 -26.76 21.47 -23.73
C LEU A 138 -26.70 22.99 -23.53
N LEU A 139 -25.60 23.49 -22.96
CA LEU A 139 -25.41 24.92 -22.73
C LEU A 139 -25.25 25.69 -24.05
N LEU A 140 -24.56 25.11 -25.03
CA LEU A 140 -24.47 25.67 -26.38
C LEU A 140 -25.83 25.75 -27.07
N LEU A 141 -26.63 24.67 -27.02
CA LEU A 141 -27.97 24.66 -27.61
C LEU A 141 -28.90 25.68 -26.97
N LEU A 142 -28.79 25.87 -25.65
CA LEU A 142 -29.54 26.90 -24.94
C LEU A 142 -29.16 28.31 -25.43
N ILE A 143 -27.87 28.61 -25.55
CA ILE A 143 -27.38 29.92 -26.05
C ILE A 143 -27.86 30.16 -27.47
N VAL A 144 -27.74 29.17 -28.36
CA VAL A 144 -28.19 29.28 -29.75
C VAL A 144 -29.70 29.48 -29.81
N GLY A 145 -30.47 28.73 -29.02
CA GLY A 145 -31.92 28.90 -28.91
C GLY A 145 -32.28 30.32 -28.49
N LEU A 146 -31.70 30.81 -27.39
CA LEU A 146 -31.92 32.18 -26.93
C LEU A 146 -31.56 33.22 -28.00
N PHE A 147 -30.46 33.03 -28.73
CA PHE A 147 -30.05 33.94 -29.78
C PHE A 147 -30.98 33.94 -31.00
N VAL A 148 -31.48 32.78 -31.42
CA VAL A 148 -32.44 32.66 -32.53
C VAL A 148 -33.78 33.27 -32.15
N PHE A 149 -34.27 33.03 -30.93
CA PHE A 149 -35.55 33.56 -30.46
C PHE A 149 -35.51 35.04 -30.07
N SER A 150 -34.35 35.60 -29.73
CA SER A 150 -34.20 37.02 -29.35
C SER A 150 -34.01 37.96 -30.55
N ARG A 151 -33.84 37.45 -31.77
CA ARG A 151 -33.79 38.30 -32.96
C ARG A 151 -35.19 38.87 -33.25
N PRO A 152 -35.39 40.20 -33.21
CA PRO A 152 -36.65 40.80 -33.62
C PRO A 152 -36.91 40.45 -35.10
N ARG A 153 -38.14 40.03 -35.40
CA ARG A 153 -38.61 39.74 -36.76
C ARG A 153 -38.66 40.99 -37.60
#